data_AF-A0A179BNK3-F1
#
_entry.id   AF-A0A179BNK3-F1
#
_cell.length_a   1.000
_cell.length_b   1.000
_cell.length_c   1.000
_cell.angle_alpha   90.00
_cell.angle_beta   90.00
_cell.angle_gamma   90.00
#
_symmetry.space_group_name_H-M   'P 1'
#
loop_
_entity.id
_entity.type
_entity.pdbx_description
1 polymer ?
#
loop_
_entity_poly.entity_id
_entity_poly.type
_entity_poly.pdbx_seq_one_letter_code
_entity_poly.pdbx_strand_id
1 'polypeptide(L)'
;MNTIVAIALLLAITLAGSGFFVGFISRSTKVDVRWQFAVVAFVFPALVMAVAFFIAQPQHAAWTAIAAACILPFTSGITGILFGNVSWK
;
A
#
# COMPACT_ATOMS: atom_id res chain seq x y z
N MET A 1 -3.46 -14.49 -13.83
CA MET A 1 -3.99 -13.12 -13.67
C MET A 1 -4.86 -12.97 -12.42
N ASN A 2 -5.87 -13.83 -12.18
CA ASN A 2 -6.79 -13.67 -11.04
C ASN A 2 -6.10 -13.64 -9.67
N THR A 3 -5.06 -14.45 -9.45
CA THR A 3 -4.32 -14.48 -8.17
C THR A 3 -3.60 -13.17 -7.87
N ILE A 4 -2.99 -12.53 -8.87
CA ILE A 4 -2.26 -11.27 -8.72
C ILE A 4 -3.23 -10.13 -8.37
N VAL A 5 -4.39 -10.11 -9.01
CA VAL A 5 -5.46 -9.13 -8.74
C VAL A 5 -6.00 -9.32 -7.31
N ALA A 6 -6.22 -10.57 -6.89
CA ALA A 6 -6.66 -10.87 -5.52
C ALA A 6 -5.63 -10.41 -4.47
N ILE A 7 -4.33 -10.62 -4.71
CA ILE A 7 -3.26 -10.14 -3.83
C ILE A 7 -3.26 -8.61 -3.75
N ALA A 8 -3.37 -7.92 -4.89
CA ALA A 8 -3.43 -6.46 -4.91
C ALA A 8 -4.64 -5.90 -4.13
N LEU A 9 -5.81 -6.54 -4.25
CA LEU A 9 -7.01 -6.16 -3.49
C LEU A 9 -6.86 -6.39 -1.98
N LEU A 10 -6.30 -7.53 -1.58
CA LEU A 10 -6.03 -7.84 -0.17
C LEU A 10 -5.05 -6.85 0.45
N LEU A 11 -3.97 -6.52 -0.28
CA LEU A 11 -3.02 -5.49 0.14
C LEU A 11 -3.69 -4.12 0.28
N ALA A 12 -4.58 -3.76 -0.63
CA ALA A 12 -5.30 -2.49 -0.57
C ALA A 12 -6.22 -2.39 0.66
N ILE A 13 -6.99 -3.43 0.96
CA ILE A 13 -7.84 -3.44 2.17
C ILE A 13 -6.99 -3.36 3.44
N THR A 14 -5.90 -4.12 3.48
CA THR A 14 -4.99 -4.17 4.65
C THR A 14 -4.30 -2.82 4.88
N LEU A 15 -3.84 -2.17 3.81
CA LEU A 15 -3.20 -0.86 3.90
C LEU A 15 -4.19 0.25 4.20
N ALA A 16 -5.42 0.20 3.69
CA ALA A 16 -6.47 1.13 4.06
C ALA A 16 -6.76 1.06 5.57
N GLY A 17 -6.90 -0.15 6.13
CA GLY A 17 -7.10 -0.35 7.57
C GLY A 17 -5.90 0.11 8.41
N SER A 18 -4.68 -0.24 7.98
CA SER A 18 -3.45 0.21 8.64
C SER A 18 -3.29 1.73 8.58
N GLY A 19 -3.60 2.34 7.43
CA GLY A 19 -3.55 3.79 7.23
C GLY A 19 -4.53 4.53 8.13
N PHE A 20 -5.76 4.01 8.28
CA PHE A 20 -6.74 4.54 9.24
C PHE A 20 -6.19 4.52 10.68
N PHE A 21 -5.59 3.40 11.08
CA PHE A 21 -5.00 3.28 12.42
C PHE A 21 -3.82 4.23 12.63
N VAL A 22 -2.98 4.42 11.62
CA VAL A 22 -1.88 5.40 11.63
C VAL A 22 -2.40 6.83 11.77
N GLY A 23 -3.46 7.19 11.04
CA GLY A 23 -4.13 8.48 11.20
C GLY A 23 -4.68 8.66 12.63
N PHE A 24 -5.33 7.65 13.17
CA PHE A 24 -5.83 7.66 14.55
C PHE A 24 -4.71 7.83 15.60
N ILE A 25 -3.59 7.12 15.46
CA ILE A 25 -2.41 7.28 16.33
C ILE A 25 -1.86 8.69 16.23
N SER A 26 -1.64 9.20 15.02
CA SER A 26 -1.06 10.52 14.81
C SER A 26 -1.90 11.63 15.46
N ARG A 27 -3.23 11.49 15.43
CA ARG A 27 -4.15 12.36 16.16
C ARG A 27 -4.03 12.24 17.69
N SER A 28 -3.87 11.02 18.20
CA SER A 28 -3.98 10.72 19.63
C SER A 28 -2.67 10.92 20.41
N THR A 29 -1.50 10.67 19.79
CA THR A 29 -0.21 10.59 20.50
C THR A 29 0.76 11.72 20.21
N LYS A 30 0.39 12.70 19.36
CA LYS A 30 1.28 13.76 18.84
C LYS A 30 2.52 13.25 18.07
N VAL A 31 2.66 11.95 17.86
CA VAL A 31 3.74 11.36 17.07
C VAL A 31 3.36 11.39 15.60
N ASP A 32 4.20 12.00 14.76
CA ASP A 32 4.00 11.99 13.32
C ASP A 32 4.65 10.75 12.69
N VAL A 33 3.84 9.70 12.51
CA VAL A 33 4.23 8.45 11.84
C VAL A 33 3.73 8.36 10.39
N ARG A 34 3.11 9.42 9.86
CA ARG A 34 2.42 9.39 8.56
C ARG A 34 3.39 9.15 7.41
N TRP A 35 4.54 9.83 7.44
CA TRP A 35 5.55 9.71 6.40
C TRP A 35 6.27 8.36 6.43
N GLN A 36 6.57 7.87 7.64
CA GLN A 36 7.15 6.55 7.84
C GLN A 36 6.20 5.46 7.31
N PHE A 37 4.91 5.58 7.61
CA PHE A 37 3.92 4.67 7.06
C PHE A 37 3.79 4.79 5.54
N ALA A 38 3.78 6.00 4.96
CA ALA A 38 3.69 6.18 3.52
C ALA A 38 4.85 5.50 2.77
N VAL A 39 6.08 5.60 3.30
CA VAL A 39 7.25 4.89 2.75
C VAL A 39 7.05 3.37 2.83
N VAL A 40 6.62 2.85 3.98
CA VAL A 40 6.36 1.41 4.16
C VAL A 40 5.21 0.92 3.26
N ALA A 41 4.14 1.71 3.14
CA ALA A 41 2.98 1.44 2.29
C ALA A 41 3.31 1.47 0.79
N PHE A 42 4.42 2.08 0.38
CA PHE A 42 4.93 2.01 -0.98
C PHE A 42 5.85 0.80 -1.19
N VAL A 43 6.82 0.61 -0.29
CA VAL A 43 7.87 -0.41 -0.42
C VAL A 43 7.30 -1.82 -0.25
N PHE A 44 6.40 -2.03 0.71
CA PHE A 44 5.87 -3.35 1.04
C PHE A 44 5.05 -3.96 -0.11
N PRO A 45 4.05 -3.28 -0.70
CA PRO A 45 3.34 -3.80 -1.87
C PRO A 45 4.25 -4.03 -3.07
N ALA A 46 5.22 -3.15 -3.30
CA ALA A 46 6.18 -3.32 -4.39
C ALA A 46 6.96 -4.64 -4.28
N LEU A 47 7.41 -4.98 -3.07
CA LEU A 47 8.08 -6.25 -2.79
C LEU A 47 7.16 -7.46 -3.00
N VAL A 48 5.95 -7.42 -2.42
CA VAL A 48 4.99 -8.55 -2.53
C VAL A 48 4.56 -8.78 -3.97
N MET A 49 4.28 -7.71 -4.71
CA MET A 49 3.90 -7.78 -6.12
C MET A 49 5.08 -8.25 -6.98
N ALA A 50 6.30 -7.76 -6.74
CA ALA A 50 7.48 -8.24 -7.46
C ALA A 50 7.63 -9.77 -7.32
N VAL A 51 7.53 -10.30 -6.09
CA VAL A 51 7.60 -11.76 -5.85
C VAL A 51 6.46 -12.49 -6.56
N ALA A 52 5.22 -12.01 -6.45
CA ALA A 52 4.07 -12.64 -7.09
C ALA A 52 4.21 -12.68 -8.63
N PHE A 53 4.75 -11.61 -9.23
CA PHE A 53 5.01 -11.55 -10.67
C PHE A 53 6.20 -12.41 -11.10
N PHE A 54 7.29 -12.46 -10.33
CA PHE A 54 8.42 -13.37 -10.62
C PHE A 54 7.99 -14.84 -10.64
N ILE A 55 7.12 -15.25 -9.72
CA ILE A 55 6.58 -16.61 -9.66
C ILE A 55 5.61 -16.88 -10.82
N ALA A 56 4.77 -15.92 -11.17
CA ALA A 56 3.74 -16.10 -12.18
C ALA A 56 4.23 -15.93 -13.63
N GLN A 57 5.18 -15.03 -13.87
CA GLN A 57 5.67 -14.63 -15.19
C GLN A 57 7.12 -14.13 -15.11
N PRO A 58 8.14 -14.99 -15.36
CA PRO A 58 9.55 -14.61 -15.28
C PRO A 58 10.06 -13.67 -16.40
N GLN A 59 9.16 -13.07 -17.19
CA GLN A 59 9.52 -12.26 -18.36
C GLN A 59 9.55 -10.75 -18.06
N HIS A 60 10.52 -10.04 -18.64
CA HIS A 60 10.84 -8.62 -18.40
C HIS A 60 9.69 -7.61 -18.57
N ALA A 61 8.57 -7.98 -19.21
CA ALA A 61 7.36 -7.13 -19.31
C ALA A 61 6.59 -6.98 -17.98
N ALA A 62 6.98 -7.69 -16.91
CA ALA A 62 6.32 -7.65 -15.62
C ALA A 62 6.49 -6.31 -14.87
N TRP A 63 7.54 -5.52 -15.13
CA TRP A 63 7.85 -4.33 -14.32
C TRP A 63 6.79 -3.22 -14.41
N THR A 64 6.22 -2.97 -15.58
CA THR A 64 5.12 -2.00 -15.75
C THR A 64 3.82 -2.50 -15.11
N ALA A 65 3.57 -3.81 -15.16
CA ALA A 65 2.42 -4.43 -14.51
C ALA A 65 2.54 -4.45 -12.98
N ILE A 66 3.75 -4.66 -12.45
CA ILE A 66 4.07 -4.54 -11.02
C ILE A 66 3.80 -3.10 -10.58
N ALA A 67 4.33 -2.10 -11.29
CA ALA A 67 4.12 -0.70 -10.97
C ALA A 67 2.62 -0.34 -10.95
N ALA A 68 1.87 -0.75 -11.97
CA ALA A 68 0.42 -0.52 -12.03
C ALA A 68 -0.33 -1.19 -10.87
N ALA A 69 0.04 -2.41 -10.49
CA ALA A 69 -0.61 -3.14 -9.41
C ALA A 69 -0.30 -2.59 -8.01
N CYS A 70 0.78 -1.81 -7.86
CA CYS A 70 1.16 -1.18 -6.58
C CYS A 70 0.45 0.15 -6.33
N ILE A 71 -0.08 0.81 -7.37
CA ILE A 71 -0.79 2.09 -7.23
C ILE A 71 -2.01 1.96 -6.34
N LEU A 72 -2.81 0.90 -6.53
CA LEU A 72 -4.04 0.68 -5.77
C LEU A 72 -3.77 0.49 -4.26
N PRO A 73 -2.88 -0.44 -3.82
CA PRO A 73 -2.53 -0.57 -2.42
C PRO A 73 -1.96 0.71 -1.81
N PHE A 74 -1.05 1.39 -2.52
CA PHE A 74 -0.45 2.63 -2.02
C PHE A 74 -1.49 3.73 -1.80
N THR A 75 -2.29 4.03 -2.83
CA THR A 75 -3.34 5.06 -2.74
C THR A 75 -4.37 4.73 -1.68
N SER A 76 -4.71 3.45 -1.48
CA SER A 76 -5.62 3.02 -0.41
C SER A 76 -5.04 3.29 0.99
N GLY A 77 -3.74 3.08 1.20
CA GLY A 77 -3.08 3.37 2.47
C GLY A 77 -3.04 4.86 2.79
N ILE A 78 -2.71 5.69 1.80
CA ILE A 78 -2.75 7.16 1.94
C ILE A 78 -4.17 7.64 2.23
N THR A 79 -5.16 7.10 1.50
CA THR A 79 -6.58 7.42 1.72
C THR A 79 -7.04 6.99 3.12
N GLY A 80 -6.57 5.84 3.61
CA GLY A 80 -6.81 5.39 4.98
C GLY A 80 -6.35 6.41 6.02
N ILE A 81 -5.16 7.00 5.85
CA ILE A 81 -4.65 8.06 6.74
C ILE A 81 -5.59 9.27 6.75
N LEU A 82 -6.09 9.68 5.58
CA LEU A 82 -7.03 10.80 5.46
C LEU A 82 -8.36 10.50 6.17
N PHE A 83 -8.86 9.26 6.08
CA PHE A 83 -10.03 8.81 6.83
C PHE A 83 -9.80 8.79 8.35
N GLY A 84 -8.55 8.69 8.80
CA GLY A 84 -8.16 8.93 10.19
C GLY A 84 -8.32 10.39 10.65
N ASN A 85 -8.83 11.27 9.79
CA ASN A 85 -9.11 12.69 10.02
C ASN A 85 -7.85 13.51 10.34
N VAL A 86 -6.77 13.23 9.61
CA VAL A 86 -5.49 13.94 9.72
C VAL A 86 -5.10 14.53 8.37
N SER A 87 -4.93 15.86 8.31
CA SER A 87 -4.45 16.56 7.11
C SER A 87 -2.93 16.44 7.00
N TRP A 88 -2.42 16.14 5.81
CA TRP A 88 -0.99 16.27 5.50
C TRP A 88 -0.59 17.75 5.62
N LYS A 89 0.44 18.04 6.42
CA LYS A 89 1.02 19.37 6.62
C LYS A 89 2.47 19.32 6.24
#